data_AF-A0AA40Y4L0-F1
#
_entry.id   AF-A0AA40Y4L0-F1
#
_cell.length_a   1.000
_cell.length_b   1.000
_cell.length_c   1.000
_cell.angle_alpha   90.00
_cell.angle_beta   90.00
_cell.angle_gamma   90.00
#
_symmetry.space_group_name_H-M   'P 1'
#
loop_
_entity.id
_entity.type
_entity.pdbx_description
1 polymer ?
#
loop_
_entity_poly.entity_id
_entity_poly.type
_entity_poly.pdbx_seq_one_letter_code
_entity_poly.pdbx_strand_id
1 'polypeptide(L)'
;MTTHAHVTTPATAIEVTKASSPVAAVVTTMRRLGAAGAPISADQVREWSDTLLQELYSQPPVRWEYRNKNDVGPGCWVTATPEHFYHAAQRGWVVRALWESPRVIQPERDHAFKAGVCTRCGDPEDWAGPDCSPLVEKVDPRTLLPFDPQWLVEPLEWLRDARPNLNPYERRRRAEQAALLLEKLVAHIEECKKP
;
A
#
# COMPACT_ATOMS: atom_id res chain seq x y z
N MET A 1 -26.41 12.96 31.59
CA MET A 1 -25.95 11.92 32.53
C MET A 1 -26.17 10.58 31.85
N THR A 2 -25.16 10.08 31.14
CA THR A 2 -25.18 8.76 30.52
C THR A 2 -24.63 7.76 31.53
N THR A 3 -25.46 6.81 31.93
CA THR A 3 -25.11 5.72 32.84
C THR A 3 -24.15 4.77 32.14
N HIS A 4 -22.88 4.77 32.54
CA HIS A 4 -21.94 3.72 32.16
C HIS A 4 -22.36 2.41 32.82
N ALA A 5 -22.96 1.50 32.06
CA ALA A 5 -23.30 0.18 32.55
C ALA A 5 -22.02 -0.58 32.91
N HIS A 6 -21.90 -1.02 34.16
CA HIS A 6 -20.74 -1.74 34.66
C HIS A 6 -20.75 -3.17 34.08
N VAL A 7 -19.83 -3.45 33.17
CA VAL A 7 -19.65 -4.79 32.59
C VAL A 7 -19.10 -5.72 33.68
N THR A 8 -19.83 -6.80 33.99
CA THR A 8 -19.52 -7.71 35.10
C THR A 8 -19.29 -9.16 34.66
N THR A 9 -19.53 -9.50 33.38
CA THR A 9 -19.27 -10.85 32.86
C THR A 9 -18.75 -10.83 31.41
N PRO A 10 -17.98 -11.84 30.98
CA PRO A 10 -17.51 -11.95 29.59
C PRO A 10 -18.67 -11.97 28.57
N ALA A 11 -19.80 -12.58 28.93
CA ALA A 11 -20.99 -12.60 28.07
C ALA A 11 -21.64 -11.22 27.91
N THR A 12 -21.69 -10.40 28.98
CA THR A 12 -22.16 -9.00 28.88
C THR A 12 -21.15 -8.11 28.16
N ALA A 13 -19.85 -8.37 28.28
CA ALA A 13 -18.83 -7.72 27.46
C ALA A 13 -19.01 -8.05 25.97
N ILE A 14 -19.28 -9.32 25.63
CA ILE A 14 -19.53 -9.76 24.25
C ILE A 14 -20.83 -9.18 23.69
N GLU A 15 -21.92 -9.12 24.46
CA GLU A 15 -23.18 -8.50 24.02
C GLU A 15 -23.05 -6.98 23.82
N VAL A 16 -22.32 -6.28 24.69
CA VAL A 16 -22.04 -4.84 24.53
C VAL A 16 -21.12 -4.57 23.34
N THR A 17 -20.12 -5.42 23.10
CA THR A 17 -19.18 -5.28 21.96
C THR A 17 -19.75 -5.75 20.62
N LYS A 18 -20.74 -6.65 20.61
CA LYS A 18 -21.46 -7.06 19.38
C LYS A 18 -22.19 -5.90 18.71
N ALA A 19 -22.46 -4.81 19.43
CA ALA A 19 -23.22 -3.66 18.95
C ALA A 19 -22.40 -2.36 18.76
N SER A 20 -21.10 -2.31 19.09
CA SER A 20 -20.43 -1.01 19.32
C SER A 20 -19.34 -0.59 18.34
N SER A 21 -18.93 -1.43 17.38
CA SER A 21 -17.91 -1.03 16.39
C SER A 21 -18.53 -0.84 15.00
N PRO A 22 -18.61 0.39 14.48
CA PRO A 22 -19.06 0.65 13.11
C PRO A 22 -18.22 -0.12 12.09
N VAL A 23 -16.93 -0.34 12.36
CA VAL A 23 -16.04 -1.19 11.56
C VAL A 23 -16.54 -2.64 11.51
N ALA A 24 -16.88 -3.24 12.65
CA ALA A 24 -17.39 -4.61 12.70
C ALA A 24 -18.73 -4.76 11.97
N ALA A 25 -19.60 -3.74 12.05
CA ALA A 25 -20.86 -3.69 11.33
C ALA A 25 -20.65 -3.64 9.81
N VAL A 26 -19.73 -2.81 9.33
CA VAL A 26 -19.35 -2.72 7.91
C VAL A 26 -18.80 -4.06 7.41
N VAL A 27 -17.81 -4.64 8.10
CA VAL A 27 -17.18 -5.91 7.70
C VAL A 27 -18.20 -7.05 7.67
N THR A 28 -19.12 -7.10 8.63
CA THR A 28 -20.20 -8.10 8.66
C THR A 28 -21.13 -7.95 7.47
N THR A 29 -21.48 -6.70 7.12
CA THR A 29 -22.33 -6.39 5.96
C THR A 29 -21.65 -6.75 4.65
N MET A 30 -20.37 -6.40 4.49
CA MET A 30 -19.56 -6.79 3.33
C MET A 30 -19.52 -8.31 3.16
N ARG A 31 -19.27 -9.06 4.24
CA ARG A 31 -19.25 -10.53 4.21
C ARG A 31 -20.60 -11.12 3.80
N ARG A 32 -21.69 -10.57 4.32
CA ARG A 32 -23.05 -11.03 4.01
C ARG A 32 -23.42 -10.78 2.55
N LEU A 33 -23.12 -9.61 2.02
CA LEU A 33 -23.43 -9.27 0.63
C LEU A 33 -22.51 -10.00 -0.37
N GLY A 34 -21.23 -10.18 -0.03
CA GLY A 34 -20.30 -11.00 -0.79
C GLY A 34 -20.75 -12.47 -0.88
N ALA A 35 -21.21 -13.05 0.24
CA ALA A 35 -21.76 -14.41 0.25
C ALA A 35 -23.05 -14.56 -0.57
N ALA A 36 -23.85 -13.49 -0.69
CA ALA A 36 -25.06 -13.48 -1.49
C ALA A 36 -24.80 -13.28 -2.99
N GLY A 37 -23.56 -12.96 -3.39
CA GLY A 37 -23.21 -12.64 -4.79
C GLY A 37 -23.93 -11.41 -5.33
N ALA A 38 -24.43 -10.54 -4.45
CA ALA A 38 -25.23 -9.39 -4.83
C ALA A 38 -24.35 -8.33 -5.52
N PRO A 39 -24.81 -7.69 -6.61
CA PRO A 39 -24.14 -6.52 -7.15
C PRO A 39 -24.17 -5.40 -6.10
N ILE A 40 -23.00 -4.84 -5.80
CA ILE A 40 -22.83 -3.80 -4.78
C ILE A 40 -22.81 -2.44 -5.50
N SER A 41 -23.65 -1.50 -5.06
CA SER A 41 -23.69 -0.16 -5.64
C SER A 41 -22.46 0.66 -5.26
N ALA A 42 -22.09 1.62 -6.11
CA ALA A 42 -20.99 2.54 -5.82
C ALA A 42 -21.23 3.35 -4.52
N ASP A 43 -22.48 3.76 -4.26
CA ASP A 43 -22.86 4.47 -3.04
C ASP A 43 -22.61 3.63 -1.78
N GLN A 44 -22.90 2.34 -1.85
CA GLN A 44 -22.68 1.43 -0.71
C GLN A 44 -21.19 1.22 -0.44
N VAL A 45 -20.38 1.10 -1.50
CA VAL A 45 -18.90 1.01 -1.39
C VAL A 45 -18.34 2.31 -0.79
N ARG A 46 -18.85 3.47 -1.21
CA ARG A 46 -18.45 4.76 -0.65
C ARG A 46 -18.78 4.84 0.84
N GLU A 47 -19.99 4.49 1.25
CA GLU A 47 -20.41 4.52 2.66
C GLU A 47 -19.53 3.62 3.56
N TRP A 48 -19.19 2.42 3.09
CA TRP A 48 -18.26 1.55 3.80
C TRP A 48 -16.87 2.17 3.89
N SER A 49 -16.39 2.75 2.79
CA SER A 49 -15.06 3.35 2.74
C SER A 49 -14.97 4.55 3.69
N ASP A 50 -15.97 5.44 3.68
CA ASP A 50 -16.06 6.59 4.58
C ASP A 50 -16.06 6.14 6.05
N THR A 51 -16.86 5.12 6.38
CA THR A 51 -16.96 4.59 7.75
C THR A 51 -15.64 3.95 8.19
N LEU A 52 -15.00 3.14 7.34
CA LEU A 52 -13.73 2.50 7.67
C LEU A 52 -12.60 3.52 7.80
N LEU A 53 -12.53 4.51 6.90
CA LEU A 53 -11.56 5.59 6.97
C LEU A 53 -11.75 6.43 8.23
N GLN A 54 -12.99 6.79 8.55
CA GLN A 54 -13.29 7.59 9.73
C GLN A 54 -12.90 6.87 11.03
N GLU A 55 -13.30 5.61 11.18
CA GLU A 55 -13.09 4.87 12.42
C GLU A 55 -11.65 4.35 12.58
N LEU A 56 -10.97 3.96 11.49
CA LEU A 56 -9.61 3.39 11.57
C LEU A 56 -8.51 4.44 11.48
N TYR A 57 -8.73 5.53 10.72
CA TYR A 57 -7.68 6.51 10.41
C TYR A 57 -7.93 7.89 11.03
N SER A 58 -9.19 8.25 11.29
CA SER A 58 -9.58 9.58 11.78
C SER A 58 -10.11 9.59 13.20
N GLN A 59 -10.02 8.48 13.95
CA GLN A 59 -10.40 8.47 15.36
C GLN A 59 -9.59 9.56 16.10
N PRO A 60 -10.20 10.32 17.04
CA PRO A 60 -9.49 11.10 18.04
C PRO A 60 -9.08 10.21 19.23
N PRO A 61 -7.97 10.51 19.92
CA PRO A 61 -7.53 9.70 21.04
C PRO A 61 -8.53 9.80 22.18
N VAL A 62 -8.88 8.66 22.77
CA VAL A 62 -9.83 8.56 23.88
C VAL A 62 -9.29 9.31 25.10
N ARG A 63 -7.98 9.17 25.34
CA ARG A 63 -7.28 9.83 26.44
C ARG A 63 -5.82 10.04 26.10
N TRP A 64 -5.29 11.19 26.49
CA TRP A 64 -3.85 11.40 26.51
C TRP A 64 -3.32 11.12 27.92
N GLU A 65 -2.12 10.57 28.02
CA GLU A 65 -1.43 10.40 29.29
C GLU A 65 0.01 10.87 29.17
N TYR A 66 0.53 11.47 30.22
CA TYR A 66 1.91 11.92 30.28
C TYR A 66 2.63 11.40 31.52
N ARG A 67 3.96 11.37 31.45
CA ARG A 67 4.86 11.11 32.58
C ARG A 67 6.16 11.87 32.41
N ASN A 68 6.93 12.04 33.49
CA ASN A 68 8.31 12.49 33.31
C ASN A 68 9.13 11.40 32.63
N LYS A 69 10.11 11.81 31.81
CA LYS A 69 10.99 10.89 31.09
C LYS A 69 11.70 9.87 32.00
N ASN A 70 11.97 10.25 33.24
CA ASN A 70 12.70 9.44 34.22
C ASN A 70 11.78 8.57 35.11
N ASP A 71 10.46 8.75 35.03
CA ASP A 71 9.52 7.98 35.84
C ASP A 71 9.19 6.65 35.17
N VAL A 72 9.71 5.55 35.72
CA VAL A 72 9.55 4.18 35.19
C VAL A 72 8.67 3.26 36.06
N GLY A 73 8.15 3.76 37.20
CA GLY A 73 7.30 2.98 38.10
C GLY A 73 5.91 2.67 37.54
N PRO A 74 5.25 1.60 38.00
CA PRO A 74 3.85 1.32 37.67
C PRO A 74 2.96 2.47 38.17
N GLY A 75 2.03 2.96 37.34
CA GLY A 75 1.15 4.08 37.67
C GLY A 75 1.76 5.48 37.47
N CYS A 76 2.95 5.60 36.88
CA CYS A 76 3.58 6.90 36.57
C CYS A 76 2.85 7.74 35.50
N TRP A 77 1.87 7.15 34.82
CA TRP A 77 1.10 7.81 33.77
C TRP A 77 -0.08 8.56 34.35
N VAL A 78 -0.15 9.85 34.07
CA VAL A 78 -1.22 10.75 34.52
C VAL A 78 -2.01 11.22 33.32
N THR A 79 -3.34 11.36 33.46
CA THR A 79 -4.21 11.91 32.42
C THR A 79 -3.71 13.29 31.97
N ALA A 80 -3.50 13.46 30.67
CA ALA A 80 -3.07 14.70 30.04
C ALA A 80 -4.27 15.40 29.39
N THR A 81 -4.28 16.73 29.47
CA THR A 81 -5.17 17.58 28.64
C THR A 81 -4.43 17.98 27.36
N PRO A 82 -5.12 18.55 26.34
CA PRO A 82 -4.47 19.01 25.12
C PRO A 82 -3.29 19.96 25.36
N GLU A 83 -3.39 20.87 26.33
CA GLU A 83 -2.30 21.78 26.72
C GLU A 83 -1.05 21.05 27.21
N HIS A 84 -1.23 19.96 27.98
CA HIS A 84 -0.11 19.14 28.45
C HIS A 84 0.60 18.45 27.27
N PHE A 85 -0.15 18.04 26.24
CA PHE A 85 0.42 17.48 25.01
C PHE A 85 1.22 18.54 24.24
N TYR A 86 0.65 19.73 24.00
CA TYR A 86 1.31 20.81 23.25
C TYR A 86 2.63 21.27 23.89
N HIS A 87 2.71 21.29 25.22
CA HIS A 87 3.91 21.74 25.95
C HIS A 87 4.82 20.60 26.44
N ALA A 88 4.53 19.34 26.09
CA ALA A 88 5.26 18.19 26.60
C ALA A 88 6.76 18.21 26.29
N ALA A 89 7.12 18.57 25.06
CA ALA A 89 8.52 18.64 24.63
C ALA A 89 9.32 19.68 25.43
N GLN A 90 8.72 20.85 25.68
CA GLN A 90 9.34 21.91 26.50
C GLN A 90 9.50 21.49 27.96
N ARG A 91 8.60 20.64 28.46
CA ARG A 91 8.56 20.20 29.86
C ARG A 91 9.26 18.86 30.11
N GLY A 92 9.89 18.27 29.09
CA GLY A 92 10.58 16.98 29.22
C GLY A 92 9.65 15.80 29.53
N TRP A 93 8.38 15.92 29.15
CA TRP A 93 7.37 14.89 29.38
C TRP A 93 7.27 13.93 28.20
N VAL A 94 7.08 12.65 28.52
CA VAL A 94 6.71 11.64 27.54
C VAL A 94 5.20 11.54 27.54
N VAL A 95 4.57 11.71 26.38
CA VAL A 95 3.12 11.62 26.22
C VAL A 95 2.77 10.41 25.37
N ARG A 96 1.68 9.74 25.72
CA ARG A 96 1.04 8.69 24.93
C ARG A 96 -0.42 9.01 24.70
N ALA A 97 -0.91 8.66 23.51
CA ALA A 97 -2.32 8.64 23.20
C ALA A 97 -2.87 7.22 23.41
N LEU A 98 -3.96 7.10 24.15
CA LEU A 98 -4.74 5.89 24.30
C LEU A 98 -5.93 5.92 23.35
N TRP A 99 -6.13 4.81 22.66
CA TRP A 99 -7.10 4.63 21.59
C TRP A 99 -8.08 3.51 21.96
N GLU A 100 -9.33 3.62 21.52
CA GLU A 100 -10.34 2.57 21.77
C GLU A 100 -10.06 1.34 20.91
N SER A 101 -9.62 1.56 19.68
CA SER A 101 -9.12 0.52 18.78
C SER A 101 -7.62 0.71 18.57
N PRO A 102 -6.83 -0.35 18.35
CA PRO A 102 -5.45 -0.19 17.92
C PRO A 102 -5.45 0.64 16.65
N ARG A 103 -4.79 1.80 16.67
CA ARG A 103 -4.59 2.56 15.43
C ARG A 103 -3.84 1.64 14.46
N VAL A 104 -4.32 1.60 13.21
CA VAL A 104 -3.44 1.19 12.12
C VAL A 104 -2.23 2.11 12.24
N ILE A 105 -1.05 1.53 12.49
CA ILE A 105 0.20 2.28 12.50
C ILE A 105 0.23 2.96 11.14
N GLN A 106 0.00 4.28 11.11
CA GLN A 106 0.08 5.01 9.86
C GLN A 106 1.49 4.77 9.36
N PRO A 107 1.67 4.25 8.13
CA PRO A 107 2.98 4.29 7.50
C PRO A 107 3.47 5.73 7.64
N GLU A 108 4.74 5.90 7.99
CA GLU A 108 5.32 7.23 8.04
C GLU A 108 4.99 7.93 6.71
N ARG A 109 4.43 9.15 6.81
CA ARG A 109 4.03 9.97 5.66
C ARG A 109 5.29 10.37 4.89
N ASP A 110 5.82 9.46 4.09
CA ASP A 110 7.04 9.69 3.32
C ASP A 110 6.73 10.05 1.86
N HIS A 111 5.64 10.79 1.66
CA HIS A 111 5.35 11.41 0.36
C HIS A 111 6.26 12.61 0.14
N ALA A 112 6.93 12.64 -1.01
CA ALA A 112 7.77 13.77 -1.41
C ALA A 112 7.10 14.49 -2.59
N PHE A 113 6.37 15.58 -2.33
CA PHE A 113 5.60 16.28 -3.37
C PHE A 113 6.45 17.22 -4.21
N LYS A 114 6.20 17.24 -5.53
CA LYS A 114 6.70 18.24 -6.47
C LYS A 114 5.60 18.59 -7.46
N ALA A 115 5.25 19.87 -7.55
CA ALA A 115 4.17 20.38 -8.39
C ALA A 115 2.79 19.71 -8.13
N GLY A 116 2.45 19.47 -6.86
CA GLY A 116 1.16 18.90 -6.45
C GLY A 116 1.03 17.39 -6.67
N VAL A 117 2.12 16.70 -7.04
CA VAL A 117 2.17 15.25 -7.26
C VAL A 117 3.30 14.64 -6.44
N CYS A 118 3.05 13.51 -5.77
CA CYS A 118 4.07 12.78 -5.04
C CYS A 118 5.08 12.19 -6.03
N THR A 119 6.36 12.51 -5.85
CA THR A 119 7.46 12.01 -6.68
C THR A 119 7.75 10.52 -6.51
N ARG A 120 7.16 9.88 -5.49
CA ARG A 120 7.38 8.46 -5.17
C ARG A 120 6.24 7.58 -5.67
N CYS A 121 5.00 7.89 -5.29
CA CYS A 121 3.82 7.11 -5.69
C CYS A 121 3.05 7.72 -6.87
N GLY A 122 3.37 8.94 -7.32
CA GLY A 122 2.67 9.58 -8.45
C GLY A 122 1.27 10.10 -8.12
N ASP A 123 0.80 9.96 -6.89
CA ASP A 123 -0.53 10.43 -6.49
C ASP A 123 -0.56 11.96 -6.33
N PRO A 124 -1.66 12.62 -6.74
CA PRO A 124 -1.90 14.02 -6.40
C PRO A 124 -1.96 14.23 -4.88
N GLU A 125 -1.53 15.41 -4.42
CA GLU A 125 -1.52 15.76 -2.99
C GLU A 125 -2.89 15.61 -2.31
N ASP A 126 -3.96 15.93 -3.03
CA ASP A 126 -5.33 15.85 -2.52
C ASP A 126 -5.85 14.41 -2.36
N TRP A 127 -5.15 13.41 -2.93
CA TRP A 127 -5.59 12.00 -3.00
C TRP A 127 -4.54 11.02 -2.47
N ALA A 128 -3.36 11.50 -2.06
CA ALA A 128 -2.27 10.67 -1.59
C ALA A 128 -2.65 9.95 -0.30
N GLY A 129 -2.88 8.64 -0.41
CA GLY A 129 -3.23 7.76 0.71
C GLY A 129 -2.10 7.60 1.73
N PRO A 130 -2.36 6.98 2.89
CA PRO A 130 -1.34 6.76 3.92
C PRO A 130 -0.19 5.86 3.44
N ASP A 131 -0.42 5.03 2.43
CA ASP A 131 0.57 4.15 1.83
C ASP A 131 1.33 4.86 0.70
N CYS A 132 2.43 5.55 1.03
CA CYS A 132 3.40 6.01 0.02
C CYS A 132 4.24 4.81 -0.47
N SER A 133 3.59 3.87 -1.14
CA SER A 133 4.30 2.77 -1.80
C SER A 133 4.71 3.26 -3.19
N PRO A 134 5.95 3.02 -3.64
CA PRO A 134 6.32 3.31 -5.01
C PRO A 134 5.35 2.58 -5.96
N LEU A 135 4.90 3.27 -7.00
CA LEU A 135 4.22 2.62 -8.12
C LEU A 135 5.19 1.58 -8.66
N VAL A 136 4.94 0.31 -8.33
CA VAL A 136 5.51 -0.90 -8.94
C VAL A 136 7.00 -0.75 -9.26
N GLU A 137 7.89 -1.34 -8.46
CA GLU A 137 9.30 -1.53 -8.88
C GLU A 137 9.31 -1.80 -10.38
N LYS A 138 9.96 -0.93 -11.17
CA LYS A 138 10.07 -1.13 -12.60
C LYS A 138 10.60 -2.55 -12.77
N VAL A 139 9.71 -3.47 -13.17
CA VAL A 139 10.07 -4.86 -13.36
C VAL A 139 11.20 -4.81 -14.35
N ASP A 140 12.37 -5.19 -13.88
CA ASP A 140 13.56 -5.15 -14.68
C ASP A 140 13.26 -5.95 -15.95
N PRO A 141 13.39 -5.36 -17.16
CA PRO A 141 13.17 -6.12 -18.38
C PRO A 141 14.00 -7.41 -18.45
N ARG A 142 15.09 -7.52 -17.67
CA ARG A 142 15.88 -8.73 -17.42
C ARG A 142 15.11 -9.89 -16.79
N THR A 143 14.01 -9.61 -16.09
CA THR A 143 13.15 -10.60 -15.42
C THR A 143 11.92 -11.02 -16.23
N LEU A 144 11.68 -10.41 -17.40
CA LEU A 144 10.48 -10.64 -18.22
C LEU A 144 10.58 -11.82 -19.19
N LEU A 145 11.79 -12.20 -19.61
CA LEU A 145 11.94 -13.32 -20.54
C LEU A 145 12.09 -14.64 -19.75
N PRO A 146 11.29 -15.68 -20.08
CA PRO A 146 11.38 -16.97 -19.41
C PRO A 146 12.67 -17.75 -19.77
N PHE A 147 13.56 -17.18 -20.58
CA PHE A 147 14.81 -17.76 -21.05
C PHE A 147 15.83 -16.66 -21.37
N ASP A 148 17.11 -17.04 -21.49
CA ASP A 148 18.21 -16.13 -21.79
C ASP A 148 18.15 -15.63 -23.26
N PRO A 149 17.99 -14.31 -23.50
CA PRO A 149 17.92 -13.75 -24.84
C PRO A 149 19.18 -13.99 -25.68
N GLN A 150 20.34 -14.25 -25.07
CA GLN A 150 21.57 -14.56 -25.81
C GLN A 150 21.44 -15.83 -26.65
N TRP A 151 20.56 -16.76 -26.27
CA TRP A 151 20.33 -18.01 -27.01
C TRP A 151 19.76 -17.80 -28.42
N LEU A 152 19.17 -16.63 -28.69
CA LEU A 152 18.55 -16.33 -29.99
C LEU A 152 19.49 -15.62 -30.98
N VAL A 153 20.66 -15.16 -30.54
CA VAL A 153 21.60 -14.41 -31.41
C VAL A 153 22.12 -15.29 -32.54
N GLU A 154 22.76 -16.42 -32.19
CA GLU A 154 23.36 -17.33 -33.18
C GLU A 154 22.33 -17.91 -34.18
N PRO A 155 21.13 -18.37 -33.75
CA PRO A 155 20.09 -18.80 -34.69
C PRO A 155 19.64 -17.70 -35.67
N LEU A 156 19.54 -16.45 -35.22
CA LEU A 156 19.13 -15.33 -36.08
C LEU A 156 20.24 -14.94 -37.06
N GLU A 157 21.51 -15.01 -36.66
CA GLU A 157 22.66 -14.81 -37.56
C GLU A 157 22.68 -15.88 -38.65
N TRP A 158 22.42 -17.14 -38.28
CA TRP A 158 22.31 -18.23 -39.24
C TRP A 158 21.16 -18.03 -40.24
N LEU A 159 20.02 -17.49 -39.79
CA LEU A 159 18.89 -17.16 -40.66
C LEU A 159 19.17 -15.97 -41.59
N ARG A 160 19.92 -14.97 -41.11
CA ARG A 160 20.39 -13.83 -41.92
C ARG A 160 21.35 -14.31 -43.01
N ASP A 161 22.28 -15.19 -42.63
CA ASP A 161 23.39 -15.64 -43.47
C ASP A 161 23.09 -16.99 -44.18
N ALA A 162 21.81 -17.40 -44.19
CA ALA A 162 21.39 -18.71 -44.67
C ALA A 162 21.81 -18.97 -46.13
N ARG A 163 22.23 -20.21 -46.39
CA ARG A 163 22.77 -20.69 -47.67
C ARG A 163 21.77 -20.59 -48.84
N PRO A 164 22.24 -20.59 -50.10
CA PRO A 164 21.43 -20.23 -51.27
C PRO A 164 20.37 -21.26 -51.73
N ASN A 165 20.04 -22.25 -50.91
CA ASN A 165 19.08 -23.32 -51.25
C ASN A 165 17.60 -22.89 -51.18
N LEU A 166 17.32 -21.63 -50.83
CA LEU A 166 15.98 -21.04 -50.76
C LEU A 166 15.71 -20.05 -51.91
N ASN A 167 14.43 -19.86 -52.25
CA ASN A 167 13.96 -18.83 -53.18
C ASN A 167 14.60 -17.45 -52.86
N PRO A 168 15.22 -16.74 -53.82
CA PRO A 168 15.88 -15.45 -53.60
C PRO A 168 15.01 -14.40 -52.89
N TYR A 169 13.72 -14.32 -53.21
CA TYR A 169 12.80 -13.36 -52.60
C TYR A 169 12.56 -13.65 -51.12
N GLU A 170 12.28 -14.91 -50.79
CA GLU A 170 12.08 -15.34 -49.41
C GLU A 170 13.35 -15.21 -48.58
N ARG A 171 14.50 -15.51 -49.18
CA ARG A 171 15.80 -15.35 -48.53
C ARG A 171 16.04 -13.91 -48.14
N ARG A 172 15.83 -12.97 -49.07
CA ARG A 172 16.01 -11.54 -48.80
C ARG A 172 15.05 -11.07 -47.71
N ARG A 173 13.77 -11.43 -47.79
CA ARG A 173 12.77 -11.08 -46.79
C ARG A 173 13.13 -11.64 -45.39
N ARG A 174 13.55 -12.90 -45.32
CA ARG A 174 13.98 -13.54 -44.06
C ARG A 174 15.24 -12.88 -43.50
N ALA A 175 16.21 -12.56 -44.35
CA ALA A 175 17.44 -11.89 -43.92
C ALA A 175 17.18 -10.48 -43.39
N GLU A 176 16.31 -9.70 -44.04
CA GLU A 176 15.89 -8.37 -43.58
C GLU A 176 15.15 -8.46 -42.24
N GLN A 177 14.25 -9.44 -42.07
CA GLN A 177 13.54 -9.67 -40.81
C GLN A 177 14.48 -10.13 -39.68
N ALA A 178 15.41 -11.04 -39.97
CA ALA A 178 16.38 -11.54 -39.01
C ALA A 178 17.36 -10.43 -38.58
N ALA A 179 17.79 -9.57 -39.50
CA ALA A 179 18.64 -8.42 -39.20
C ALA A 179 17.95 -7.42 -38.26
N LEU A 180 16.68 -7.09 -38.53
CA LEU A 180 15.90 -6.20 -37.67
C LEU A 180 15.69 -6.79 -36.26
N LEU A 181 15.45 -8.10 -36.17
CA LEU A 181 15.30 -8.78 -34.88
C LEU A 181 16.61 -8.85 -34.11
N LEU A 182 17.74 -9.10 -34.78
CA LEU A 182 19.07 -9.07 -34.18
C LEU A 182 19.40 -7.69 -33.59
N GLU A 183 19.15 -6.63 -34.34
CA GLU A 183 19.40 -5.26 -33.88
C GLU A 183 18.63 -4.95 -32.58
N LYS A 184 17.33 -5.27 -32.56
CA LYS A 184 16.48 -5.06 -31.38
C LYS A 184 16.89 -5.93 -30.19
N LEU A 185 17.24 -7.19 -30.46
CA LEU A 185 17.65 -8.14 -29.42
C LEU A 185 18.99 -7.74 -28.78
N VAL A 186 19.96 -7.31 -29.59
CA VAL A 186 21.27 -6.84 -29.09
C VAL A 186 21.10 -5.57 -28.26
N ALA A 187 20.32 -4.59 -28.74
CA ALA A 187 20.01 -3.39 -27.98
C ALA A 187 19.37 -3.73 -26.62
N HIS A 188 18.43 -4.68 -26.61
CA HIS A 188 17.80 -5.17 -25.38
C HIS A 188 18.81 -5.85 -24.44
N ILE A 189 19.70 -6.70 -24.95
CA ILE A 189 20.76 -7.35 -24.16
C ILE A 189 21.74 -6.32 -23.57
N GLU A 190 22.09 -5.27 -24.32
CA GLU A 190 22.97 -4.20 -23.84
C GLU A 190 22.31 -3.33 -22.77
N GLU A 191 21.03 -2.99 -22.95
CA GLU A 191 20.22 -2.36 -21.90
C GLU A 191 20.17 -3.25 -20.66
N CYS A 192 20.01 -4.55 -20.83
CA CYS A 192 20.08 -5.55 -19.77
C CYS A 192 21.48 -5.71 -19.14
N LYS A 193 22.54 -5.05 -19.60
CA LYS A 193 23.87 -5.05 -18.93
C LYS A 193 24.16 -3.78 -18.15
N LYS A 194 23.34 -2.72 -18.29
CA LYS A 194 23.54 -1.45 -17.58
C LYS A 194 23.19 -1.60 -16.08
N PRO A 195 24.02 -1.11 -15.15
CA PRO A 195 23.77 -1.22 -13.71
C PRO A 195 22.49 -0.50 -13.28
#